data_AF-A0A965G7P0-F1
#
_entry.id   AF-A0A965G7P0-F1
#
_cell.length_a   1.000
_cell.length_b   1.000
_cell.length_c   1.000
_cell.angle_alpha   90.00
_cell.angle_beta   90.00
_cell.angle_gamma   90.00
#
_symmetry.space_group_name_H-M   'P 1'
#
loop_
_entity.id
_entity.type
_entity.pdbx_description
1 polymer ?
#
loop_
_entity_poly.entity_id
_entity_poly.type
_entity_poly.pdbx_seq_one_letter_code
_entity_poly.pdbx_strand_id
1 'polypeptide(L)'
;MQEDGSLVVFDAKGGVAEFVKQGTPRQSIQLDGQSCNVSYGFNSAGKQTILVSLPSTATTPAIFLLGDSQVTIPPKSGLRIALNESHKIEKMDGAPAGTVQFQAITSRPQPPTQLSAAPIPDPAQVVSPTPQTP
;
A
#
# COMPACT_ATOMS: atom_id res chain seq x y z
N MET A 1 14.13 6.31 -5.92
CA MET A 1 14.67 6.05 -7.27
C MET A 1 16.15 5.81 -7.11
N GLN A 2 16.72 4.73 -7.67
CA GLN A 2 18.16 4.50 -7.57
C GLN A 2 18.93 5.46 -8.49
N GLU A 3 20.21 5.68 -8.22
CA GLU A 3 21.10 6.54 -9.05
C GLU A 3 21.18 6.11 -10.53
N ASP A 4 20.88 4.85 -10.84
CA ASP A 4 20.79 4.28 -12.20
C ASP A 4 19.44 4.56 -12.91
N GLY A 5 18.48 5.19 -12.23
CA GLY A 5 17.15 5.49 -12.79
C GLY A 5 16.18 4.29 -12.79
N SER A 6 16.57 3.16 -12.21
CA SER A 6 15.73 1.96 -12.08
C SER A 6 14.69 2.09 -10.94
N LEU A 7 13.52 1.50 -11.17
CA LEU A 7 12.42 1.38 -10.22
C LEU A 7 12.60 0.12 -9.36
N VAL A 8 12.51 0.26 -8.04
CA VAL A 8 12.49 -0.89 -7.12
C VAL A 8 11.04 -1.25 -6.84
N VAL A 9 10.67 -2.51 -7.06
CA VAL A 9 9.35 -3.04 -6.71
C VAL A 9 9.48 -3.83 -5.42
N PHE A 10 8.60 -3.55 -4.46
CA PHE A 10 8.55 -4.25 -3.18
C PHE A 10 7.37 -5.22 -3.14
N ASP A 11 7.60 -6.43 -2.64
CA ASP A 11 6.55 -7.39 -2.35
C ASP A 11 5.66 -6.89 -1.19
N ALA A 12 4.47 -7.48 -1.02
CA ALA A 12 3.56 -7.18 0.08
C ALA A 12 4.20 -7.28 1.48
N LYS A 13 5.25 -8.09 1.62
CA LYS A 13 6.00 -8.26 2.89
C LYS A 13 7.07 -7.20 3.13
N GLY A 14 7.24 -6.23 2.22
CA GLY A 14 8.29 -5.21 2.28
C GLY A 14 9.66 -5.69 1.80
N GLY A 15 9.76 -6.92 1.28
CA GLY A 15 10.96 -7.40 0.61
C GLY A 15 11.11 -6.80 -0.78
N VAL A 16 12.35 -6.65 -1.27
CA VAL A 16 12.61 -6.25 -2.65
C VAL A 16 12.22 -7.41 -3.57
N ALA A 17 11.21 -7.20 -4.42
CA ALA A 17 10.78 -8.19 -5.40
C ALA A 17 11.72 -8.17 -6.59
N GLU A 18 11.87 -7.03 -7.27
CA GLU A 18 12.79 -6.90 -8.39
C GLU A 18 13.13 -5.43 -8.74
N PHE A 19 14.19 -5.25 -9.53
CA PHE A 19 14.60 -3.97 -10.10
C PHE A 19 14.16 -3.86 -11.55
N VAL A 20 13.34 -2.87 -11.86
CA VAL A 20 12.83 -2.61 -13.21
C VAL A 20 13.58 -1.45 -13.82
N LYS A 21 14.31 -1.71 -14.90
CA LYS A 21 15.08 -0.68 -15.61
C LYS A 21 14.16 0.26 -16.38
N GLN A 22 14.43 1.56 -16.28
CA GLN A 22 13.74 2.58 -17.07
C GLN A 22 13.80 2.25 -18.56
N GLY A 23 12.68 2.42 -19.25
CA GLY A 23 12.58 2.19 -20.68
C GLY A 23 12.47 0.71 -21.07
N THR A 24 12.44 -0.21 -20.10
CA THR A 24 12.19 -1.63 -20.36
C THR A 24 10.68 -1.87 -20.50
N PRO A 25 10.20 -2.24 -21.70
CA PRO A 25 8.79 -2.60 -21.87
C PRO A 25 8.55 -4.00 -21.30
N ARG A 26 7.53 -4.15 -20.45
CA ARG A 26 7.00 -5.42 -19.94
C ARG A 26 8.06 -6.35 -19.32
N GLN A 27 8.76 -5.89 -18.30
CA GLN A 27 9.57 -6.78 -17.48
C GLN A 27 8.67 -7.67 -16.63
N SER A 28 8.75 -8.98 -16.82
CA SER A 28 8.05 -9.96 -16.00
C SER A 28 8.78 -10.16 -14.68
N ILE A 29 8.14 -9.82 -13.57
CA ILE A 29 8.63 -10.01 -12.21
C ILE A 29 7.74 -11.03 -11.47
N GLN A 30 8.21 -11.59 -10.37
CA GLN A 30 7.35 -12.37 -9.47
C GLN A 30 6.93 -11.54 -8.24
N LEU A 31 5.62 -11.46 -7.99
CA LEU A 31 5.03 -10.85 -6.80
C LEU A 31 4.19 -11.90 -6.08
N ASP A 32 4.53 -12.21 -4.84
CA ASP A 32 3.91 -13.26 -4.02
C ASP A 32 3.62 -14.58 -4.78
N GLY A 33 4.58 -15.03 -5.60
CA GLY A 33 4.49 -16.28 -6.38
C GLY A 33 3.70 -16.19 -7.69
N GLN A 34 3.24 -14.99 -8.09
CA GLN A 34 2.57 -14.75 -9.35
C GLN A 34 3.40 -13.86 -10.29
N SER A 35 3.50 -14.23 -11.55
CA SER A 35 4.15 -13.40 -12.57
C SER A 35 3.34 -12.14 -12.85
N CYS A 36 4.00 -10.98 -12.84
CA CYS A 36 3.42 -9.67 -13.13
C CYS A 36 4.30 -8.94 -14.14
N ASN A 37 3.70 -8.26 -15.11
CA ASN A 37 4.43 -7.44 -16.07
C ASN A 37 4.50 -6.00 -15.58
N VAL A 38 5.69 -5.51 -15.31
CA VAL A 38 5.95 -4.13 -14.91
C VAL A 38 6.69 -3.41 -16.02
N SER A 39 6.25 -2.20 -16.36
CA SER A 39 6.94 -1.29 -17.26
C SER A 39 7.11 0.05 -16.58
N TYR A 40 8.29 0.62 -16.69
CA TYR A 40 8.61 1.91 -16.11
C TYR A 40 9.20 2.84 -17.17
N GLY A 41 8.66 4.05 -17.27
CA GLY A 41 9.12 5.03 -18.24
C GLY A 41 8.56 6.43 -18.01
N PHE A 42 8.80 7.32 -18.95
CA PHE A 42 8.33 8.70 -18.93
C PHE A 42 7.30 8.88 -20.05
N ASN A 43 6.21 9.60 -19.77
CA ASN A 43 5.28 10.00 -20.81
C ASN A 43 5.84 11.19 -21.61
N SER A 44 5.16 11.57 -22.69
CA SER A 44 5.58 12.70 -23.55
C SER A 44 5.65 14.06 -22.85
N ALA A 45 5.04 14.18 -21.66
CA ALA A 45 5.11 15.38 -20.82
C ALA A 45 6.25 15.31 -19.78
N GLY A 46 7.13 14.30 -19.84
CA GLY A 46 8.21 14.11 -18.88
C GLY A 46 7.75 13.59 -17.51
N LYS A 47 6.48 13.19 -17.36
CA LYS A 47 5.99 12.57 -16.11
C LYS A 47 6.29 11.08 -16.10
N GLN A 48 6.79 10.61 -14.97
CA GLN A 48 7.06 9.20 -14.76
C GLN A 48 5.74 8.42 -14.72
N THR A 49 5.70 7.29 -15.42
CA THR A 49 4.56 6.40 -15.49
C THR A 49 5.01 4.96 -15.25
N ILE A 50 4.34 4.29 -14.32
CA ILE A 50 4.52 2.87 -14.05
C ILE A 50 3.27 2.16 -14.56
N LEU A 51 3.47 1.10 -15.34
CA LEU A 51 2.41 0.21 -15.78
C LEU A 51 2.65 -1.15 -15.15
N VAL A 52 1.67 -1.65 -14.41
CA VAL A 52 1.68 -3.01 -13.85
C VAL A 52 0.52 -3.76 -14.49
N SER A 53 0.75 -4.95 -15.01
CA SER A 53 -0.30 -5.75 -15.63
C SER A 53 -0.14 -7.20 -15.28
N LEU A 54 -1.24 -7.81 -14.87
CA LEU A 54 -1.29 -9.24 -14.61
C LEU A 54 -1.47 -10.00 -15.93
N PRO A 55 -0.78 -11.13 -16.12
CA PRO A 55 -1.02 -11.99 -17.26
C PRO A 55 -2.47 -12.50 -17.22
N SER A 56 -3.02 -12.84 -18.40
CA SER A 56 -4.39 -13.37 -18.51
C SER A 56 -4.59 -14.71 -17.77
N THR A 57 -3.49 -15.41 -17.48
CA THR A 57 -3.43 -16.64 -16.70
C THR A 57 -3.45 -16.41 -15.19
N ALA A 58 -3.32 -15.17 -14.71
CA ALA A 58 -3.41 -14.84 -13.30
C ALA A 58 -4.78 -15.21 -12.74
N THR A 59 -4.78 -16.00 -11.67
CA THR A 59 -5.99 -16.43 -10.95
C THR A 59 -6.14 -15.75 -9.60
N THR A 60 -5.06 -15.18 -9.08
CA THR A 60 -5.04 -14.47 -7.79
C THR A 60 -4.76 -12.97 -7.99
N PRO A 61 -5.22 -12.12 -7.08
CA PRO A 61 -4.83 -10.71 -7.08
C PRO A 61 -3.33 -10.58 -6.77
N ALA A 62 -2.64 -9.65 -7.42
CA ALA A 62 -1.29 -9.26 -7.01
C ALA A 62 -1.37 -8.13 -5.99
N ILE A 63 -0.60 -8.28 -4.91
CA ILE A 63 -0.49 -7.29 -3.85
C ILE A 63 0.97 -6.88 -3.75
N PHE A 64 1.24 -5.58 -3.78
CA PHE A 64 2.59 -5.05 -3.64
C PHE A 64 2.57 -3.70 -2.93
N LEU A 65 3.73 -3.27 -2.48
CA LEU A 65 3.90 -2.00 -1.78
C LEU A 65 4.50 -0.96 -2.72
N LEU A 66 3.88 0.22 -2.75
CA LEU A 66 4.35 1.39 -3.49
C LEU A 66 4.46 2.57 -2.53
N GLY A 67 5.68 2.82 -2.04
CA GLY A 67 5.89 3.76 -0.93
C GLY A 67 5.12 3.29 0.29
N ASP A 68 4.28 4.18 0.85
CA ASP A 68 3.43 3.90 2.01
C ASP A 68 2.01 3.49 1.62
N SER A 69 1.82 2.87 0.46
CA SER A 69 0.51 2.36 0.03
C SER A 69 0.62 0.92 -0.46
N GLN A 70 -0.28 0.07 0.04
CA GLN A 70 -0.49 -1.26 -0.48
C GLN A 70 -1.47 -1.20 -1.65
N VAL A 71 -1.08 -1.82 -2.76
CA VAL A 71 -1.84 -1.84 -3.99
C VAL A 71 -2.24 -3.27 -4.32
N THR A 72 -3.54 -3.49 -4.50
CA THR A 72 -4.13 -4.80 -4.81
C THR A 72 -4.75 -4.75 -6.20
N ILE A 73 -4.12 -5.45 -7.15
CA ILE A 73 -4.60 -5.56 -8.54
C ILE A 73 -5.32 -6.90 -8.69
N PRO A 74 -6.61 -6.92 -9.05
CA PRO A 74 -7.32 -8.17 -9.31
C PRO A 74 -6.79 -8.89 -10.57
N PRO A 75 -7.00 -10.22 -10.67
CA PRO A 75 -6.57 -10.99 -11.84
C PRO A 75 -7.14 -10.40 -13.13
N LYS A 76 -6.37 -10.54 -14.22
CA LYS A 76 -6.71 -10.00 -15.56
C LYS A 76 -6.88 -8.47 -15.59
N SER A 77 -6.39 -7.76 -14.58
CA SER A 77 -6.41 -6.31 -14.54
C SER A 77 -5.00 -5.72 -14.68
N GLY A 78 -4.97 -4.47 -15.10
CA GLY A 78 -3.79 -3.63 -15.11
C GLY A 78 -3.94 -2.45 -14.17
N LEU A 79 -2.82 -1.84 -13.85
CA LEU A 79 -2.69 -0.62 -13.08
C LEU A 79 -1.74 0.30 -13.81
N ARG A 80 -2.11 1.58 -13.85
CA ARG A 80 -1.27 2.67 -14.31
C ARG A 80 -1.08 3.64 -13.17
N ILE A 81 0.17 3.99 -12.88
CA ILE A 81 0.52 4.99 -11.87
C ILE A 81 1.26 6.10 -12.59
N ALA A 82 0.77 7.33 -12.49
CA ALA A 82 1.51 8.53 -12.86
C ALA A 82 2.12 9.13 -11.59
N LEU A 83 3.42 9.41 -11.63
CA LEU A 83 4.13 10.10 -10.57
C LEU A 83 4.35 11.57 -10.98
N ASN A 84 4.41 12.46 -9.99
CA ASN A 84 4.77 13.86 -10.17
C ASN A 84 6.29 14.05 -10.19
N GLU A 85 6.74 15.30 -10.34
CA GLU A 85 8.15 15.69 -10.37
C GLU A 85 8.90 15.39 -9.05
N SER A 86 8.16 15.22 -7.94
CA SER A 86 8.72 14.80 -6.65
C SER A 86 8.71 13.28 -6.46
N HIS A 87 8.48 12.50 -7.52
CA HIS A 87 8.34 11.04 -7.49
C HIS A 87 7.21 10.54 -6.57
N LYS A 88 6.26 11.41 -6.24
CA LYS A 88 5.06 11.05 -5.50
C LYS A 88 3.97 10.65 -6.47
N ILE A 89 3.12 9.73 -6.04
CA ILE A 89 1.94 9.33 -6.79
C ILE A 89 1.05 10.55 -7.02
N GLU A 90 0.83 10.90 -8.29
CA GLU A 90 -0.08 11.96 -8.71
C GLU A 90 -1.44 11.37 -9.10
N LYS A 91 -1.42 10.26 -9.85
CA LYS A 91 -2.63 9.61 -10.33
C LYS A 91 -2.44 8.10 -10.41
N MET A 92 -3.49 7.37 -10.09
CA MET A 92 -3.56 5.92 -10.25
C MET A 92 -4.83 5.55 -11.00
N ASP A 93 -4.73 4.61 -11.92
CA ASP A 93 -5.83 4.18 -12.78
C ASP A 93 -5.80 2.66 -12.95
N GLY A 94 -6.91 1.99 -12.63
CA GLY A 94 -7.09 0.56 -12.87
C GLY A 94 -7.65 0.31 -14.26
N ALA A 95 -7.28 -0.80 -14.88
CA ALA A 95 -7.89 -1.29 -16.10
C ALA A 95 -8.36 -2.74 -15.87
N PRO A 96 -9.67 -3.01 -15.65
CA PRO A 96 -10.80 -2.08 -15.75
C PRO A 96 -10.81 -0.99 -14.66
N ALA A 97 -11.44 0.15 -14.96
CA ALA A 97 -11.52 1.27 -14.01
C ALA A 97 -12.25 0.85 -12.72
N GLY A 98 -11.70 1.25 -11.57
CA GLY A 98 -12.29 0.98 -10.25
C GLY A 98 -12.04 -0.42 -9.68
N THR A 99 -11.25 -1.28 -10.35
CA THR A 99 -10.99 -2.64 -9.84
C THR A 99 -9.79 -2.73 -8.90
N VAL A 100 -8.80 -1.84 -9.07
CA VAL A 100 -7.60 -1.82 -8.23
C VAL A 100 -7.93 -1.17 -6.90
N GLN A 101 -7.62 -1.88 -5.81
CA GLN A 101 -7.80 -1.38 -4.45
C GLN A 101 -6.50 -0.81 -3.92
N PHE A 102 -6.62 0.30 -3.19
CA PHE A 102 -5.51 1.01 -2.60
C PHE A 102 -5.78 1.14 -1.12
N GLN A 103 -4.84 0.66 -0.31
CA GLN A 103 -4.90 0.79 1.13
C GLN A 103 -3.63 1.50 1.58
N ALA A 104 -3.78 2.75 2.04
CA ALA A 104 -2.67 3.45 2.66
C ALA A 104 -2.21 2.61 3.86
N ILE A 105 -0.93 2.24 3.89
CA ILE A 105 -0.35 1.59 5.07
C ILE A 105 -0.01 2.68 6.08
N THR A 106 -1.02 3.43 6.54
CA THR A 106 -0.88 4.21 7.77
C THR A 106 -0.49 3.23 8.87
N SER A 107 0.63 3.51 9.52
CA SER A 107 1.33 2.61 10.42
C SER A 107 0.41 1.79 11.33
N ARG A 108 0.54 0.45 11.19
CA ARG A 108 -0.06 -0.60 12.03
C ARG A 108 -1.60 -0.70 11.95
N PRO A 109 -2.16 -1.93 11.96
CA PRO A 109 -3.52 -2.09 12.45
C PRO A 109 -3.51 -1.60 13.90
N GLN A 110 -4.18 -0.48 14.17
CA GLN A 110 -4.69 -0.31 15.52
C GLN A 110 -5.61 -1.51 15.77
N PRO A 111 -5.45 -2.27 16.86
CA PRO A 111 -6.46 -3.24 17.25
C PRO A 111 -7.80 -2.51 17.26
N PRO A 112 -8.90 -3.16 16.85
CA PRO A 112 -10.20 -2.52 16.77
C PRO A 112 -10.46 -1.79 18.07
N THR A 113 -10.81 -0.52 17.98
CA THR A 113 -11.31 0.28 19.11
C THR A 113 -12.53 -0.44 19.66
N GLN A 114 -12.32 -1.36 20.58
CA GLN A 114 -13.36 -1.90 21.42
C GLN A 114 -13.70 -0.79 22.40
N LEU A 115 -14.83 -0.13 22.12
CA LEU A 115 -15.76 0.53 23.03
C LEU A 115 -15.21 0.90 24.42
N SER A 116 -15.21 2.21 24.71
CA SER A 116 -15.32 2.82 26.04
C SER A 116 -14.91 1.94 27.23
N ALA A 117 -13.64 1.98 27.62
CA ALA A 117 -13.30 1.80 29.02
C ALA A 117 -13.64 3.10 29.75
N ALA A 118 -14.68 3.07 30.57
CA ALA A 118 -15.00 4.10 31.55
C ALA A 118 -13.76 4.52 32.37
N PRO A 119 -13.69 5.75 32.90
CA PRO A 119 -12.59 6.15 33.76
C PRO A 119 -12.51 5.19 34.95
N ILE A 120 -11.31 4.66 35.17
CA ILE A 120 -10.96 3.86 36.34
C ILE A 120 -11.13 4.76 37.57
N PRO A 121 -12.01 4.47 38.54
CA PRO A 121 -11.97 5.19 39.81
C PRO A 121 -10.70 4.79 40.58
N ASP A 122 -9.97 5.80 41.00
CA ASP A 122 -8.82 5.73 41.91
C ASP A 122 -9.23 5.05 43.23
N PRO A 123 -8.56 3.98 43.71
CA PRO A 123 -8.92 3.32 44.96
C PRO A 123 -8.24 3.97 46.18
N ALA A 124 -7.98 5.26 46.17
CA ALA A 124 -7.52 5.98 47.34
C ALA A 124 -8.16 7.35 47.40
N GLN A 125 -9.35 7.46 48.00
CA GLN A 125 -9.83 8.55 48.89
C GLN A 125 -11.34 8.38 49.13
N VAL A 126 -11.72 7.51 50.07
CA VAL A 126 -12.97 7.72 50.81
C VAL A 126 -12.61 8.00 52.26
N VAL A 127 -12.69 9.29 52.54
CA VAL A 127 -12.62 9.94 53.84
C VAL A 127 -13.63 9.37 54.84
N SER A 128 -13.12 9.21 56.06
CA SER A 128 -13.75 9.11 57.39
C SER A 128 -15.29 9.15 57.52
N PRO A 129 -15.88 8.25 58.35
CA PRO A 129 -17.19 8.49 58.95
C PRO A 129 -17.07 8.85 60.44
N THR A 130 -17.72 9.95 60.83
CA THR A 130 -18.18 10.25 62.19
C THR A 130 -19.29 11.30 62.07
N PRO A 131 -20.24 11.48 63.01
CA PRO A 131 -20.93 10.56 63.94
C PRO A 131 -22.46 10.52 63.67
N GLN A 132 -23.22 9.54 64.19
CA GLN A 132 -24.42 9.85 65.02
C GLN A 132 -25.08 8.61 65.67
N THR A 133 -25.38 8.79 66.96
CA THR A 133 -26.16 8.00 67.92
C THR A 133 -27.65 7.95 67.56
N PRO A 134 -28.42 6.96 68.07
CA PRO A 134 -29.32 7.28 69.18
C PRO A 134 -29.15 6.39 70.42
#